data_AF-A0A508A4A3-F1
#
_entry.id   AF-A0A508A4A3-F1
#
_cell.length_a   1.000
_cell.length_b   1.000
_cell.length_c   1.000
_cell.angle_alpha   90.00
_cell.angle_beta   90.00
_cell.angle_gamma   90.00
#
_symmetry.space_group_name_H-M   'P 1'
#
loop_
_entity.id
_entity.type
_entity.pdbx_description
1 polymer ?
#
loop_
_entity_poly.entity_id
_entity_poly.type
_entity_poly.pdbx_seq_one_letter_code
_entity_poly.pdbx_strand_id
1 'polypeptide(L)'
;MSNVVQFIERLGQHPAHLSDPEYVRAVMDADLDDASRDALIRRDATGLASALDARSPMFCFSYIATPDGGKETPLDDDREDEGVEVPTEAPPAKDPE
;
A
#
# COMPACT_ATOMS: atom_id res chain seq x y z
N MET A 1 -18.67 -2.71 -11.14
CA MET A 1 -17.22 -2.70 -10.91
C MET A 1 -16.67 -1.58 -11.80
N SER A 2 -15.94 -0.60 -11.25
CA SER A 2 -15.52 0.57 -12.02
C SER A 2 -14.46 0.18 -13.06
N ASN A 3 -14.58 0.70 -14.29
CA ASN A 3 -13.61 0.49 -15.37
C ASN A 3 -12.18 0.91 -14.96
N VAL A 4 -12.07 1.92 -14.11
CA VAL A 4 -10.82 2.45 -13.57
C VAL A 4 -10.13 1.43 -12.66
N VAL A 5 -10.87 0.77 -11.78
CA VAL A 5 -10.32 -0.25 -10.86
C VAL A 5 -9.80 -1.45 -11.66
N GLN A 6 -10.57 -1.92 -12.64
CA GLN A 6 -10.14 -3.02 -13.52
C GLN A 6 -8.89 -2.68 -14.32
N PHE A 7 -8.76 -1.44 -14.79
CA PHE A 7 -7.56 -0.96 -15.47
C PHE A 7 -6.33 -1.01 -14.55
N ILE A 8 -6.45 -0.48 -13.34
CA ILE A 8 -5.36 -0.47 -12.34
C ILE A 8 -4.99 -1.90 -11.92
N GLU A 9 -5.97 -2.77 -11.71
CA GLU A 9 -5.74 -4.18 -11.37
C GLU A 9 -4.95 -4.90 -12.47
N ARG A 10 -5.32 -4.70 -13.76
CA ARG A 10 -4.58 -5.29 -14.89
C ARG A 10 -3.15 -4.79 -14.97
N LEU A 11 -2.94 -3.49 -14.70
CA LEU A 11 -1.62 -2.88 -14.65
C LEU A 11 -0.77 -3.46 -13.51
N GLY A 12 -1.38 -3.75 -12.36
CA GLY A 12 -0.69 -4.34 -11.21
C GLY A 12 -0.41 -5.84 -11.33
N GLN A 13 -1.30 -6.60 -11.98
CA GLN A 13 -1.13 -8.05 -12.21
C GLN A 13 -0.02 -8.35 -13.22
N HIS A 14 0.17 -7.45 -14.18
CA HIS A 14 1.24 -7.52 -15.15
C HIS A 14 2.01 -6.20 -15.08
N PRO A 15 2.97 -6.06 -14.15
CA PRO A 15 3.83 -4.89 -14.08
C PRO A 15 4.78 -4.91 -15.29
N ALA A 16 4.22 -4.66 -16.47
CA ALA A 16 4.99 -4.34 -17.64
C ALA A 16 5.62 -2.98 -17.37
N HIS A 17 6.92 -2.88 -17.56
CA HIS A 17 7.60 -1.60 -17.61
C HIS A 17 7.16 -0.87 -18.88
N LEU A 18 5.95 -0.29 -18.84
CA LEU A 18 5.47 0.59 -19.89
C LEU A 18 6.35 1.84 -19.86
N SER A 19 6.88 2.21 -21.02
CA SER A 19 7.40 3.56 -21.18
C SER A 19 6.28 4.58 -20.98
N ASP A 20 6.63 5.82 -20.60
CA ASP A 20 5.65 6.91 -20.45
C ASP A 20 4.66 7.04 -21.63
N PRO A 21 5.09 7.02 -22.92
CA PRO A 21 4.14 7.11 -24.04
C PRO A 21 3.23 5.88 -24.15
N GLU A 22 3.72 4.69 -23.82
CA GLU A 22 2.90 3.46 -23.81
C GLU A 22 1.87 3.50 -22.68
N TYR A 23 2.25 4.01 -21.51
CA TYR A 23 1.34 4.23 -20.38
C TYR A 23 0.24 5.22 -20.75
N VAL A 24 0.59 6.39 -21.29
CA VAL A 24 -0.41 7.40 -21.69
C VAL A 24 -1.36 6.84 -22.73
N ARG A 25 -0.85 6.10 -23.71
CA ARG A 25 -1.70 5.43 -24.71
C ARG A 25 -2.64 4.42 -24.06
N ALA A 26 -2.14 3.57 -23.16
CA ALA A 26 -2.97 2.61 -22.44
C ALA A 26 -4.09 3.27 -21.62
N VAL A 27 -3.82 4.44 -21.02
CA VAL A 27 -4.83 5.23 -20.29
C VAL A 27 -5.85 5.87 -21.25
N MET A 28 -5.42 6.34 -22.42
CA MET A 28 -6.32 6.93 -23.43
C MET A 28 -7.21 5.88 -24.12
N ASP A 29 -6.68 4.68 -24.36
CA ASP A 29 -7.41 3.56 -24.95
C ASP A 29 -8.36 2.89 -23.93
N ALA A 30 -8.22 3.20 -22.64
CA ALA A 30 -9.12 2.73 -21.60
C ALA A 30 -10.42 3.55 -21.55
N ASP A 31 -11.56 2.86 -21.43
CA ASP A 31 -12.89 3.46 -21.29
C ASP A 31 -13.11 4.01 -19.87
N LEU A 32 -12.41 5.10 -19.57
CA LEU A 32 -12.42 5.79 -18.28
C LEU A 32 -13.19 7.10 -18.38
N ASP A 33 -13.78 7.54 -17.26
CA ASP A 33 -14.32 8.90 -17.17
C ASP A 33 -13.19 9.95 -17.23
N ASP A 34 -13.55 11.18 -17.56
CA ASP A 34 -12.59 12.26 -17.80
C ASP A 34 -11.75 12.58 -16.55
N ALA A 35 -12.35 12.55 -15.36
CA ALA A 35 -11.65 12.87 -14.11
C ALA A 35 -10.59 11.81 -13.78
N SER A 36 -10.94 10.53 -13.90
CA SER A 36 -10.01 9.42 -13.69
C SER A 36 -8.90 9.41 -14.73
N ARG A 37 -9.23 9.67 -16.01
CA ARG A 37 -8.25 9.73 -17.10
C ARG A 37 -7.21 10.82 -16.85
N ASP A 38 -7.66 12.03 -16.53
CA ASP A 38 -6.79 13.16 -16.25
C ASP A 38 -5.92 12.93 -15.02
N ALA A 39 -6.47 12.28 -13.98
CA ALA A 39 -5.71 11.94 -12.78
C ALA A 39 -4.60 10.91 -13.08
N LEU A 40 -4.90 9.88 -13.88
CA LEU A 40 -3.92 8.86 -14.29
C LEU A 40 -2.79 9.45 -15.15
N ILE A 41 -3.12 10.28 -16.15
CA ILE A 41 -2.11 10.93 -17.01
C ILE A 41 -1.18 11.81 -16.20
N ARG A 42 -1.72 12.57 -15.24
CA ARG A 42 -0.93 13.47 -14.37
C ARG A 42 -0.22 12.73 -13.23
N ARG A 43 -0.42 11.42 -13.10
CA ARG A 43 0.05 10.61 -11.95
C ARG A 43 -0.41 11.20 -10.60
N ASP A 44 -1.62 11.77 -10.57
CA ASP A 44 -2.22 12.44 -9.42
C ASP A 44 -3.00 11.41 -8.57
N ALA A 45 -2.31 10.82 -7.59
CA ALA A 45 -2.89 9.82 -6.70
C ALA A 45 -4.08 10.35 -5.88
N THR A 46 -4.02 11.61 -5.44
CA THR A 46 -5.09 12.25 -4.65
C THR A 46 -6.31 12.51 -5.52
N GLY A 47 -6.11 13.05 -6.72
CA GLY A 47 -7.17 13.25 -7.71
C GLY A 47 -7.83 11.93 -8.11
N LEU A 48 -7.04 10.87 -8.31
CA LEU A 48 -7.55 9.54 -8.62
C LEU A 48 -8.37 8.94 -7.47
N ALA A 49 -7.91 9.08 -6.22
CA ALA A 49 -8.65 8.64 -5.04
C ALA A 49 -9.99 9.38 -4.91
N SER A 50 -10.01 10.69 -5.17
CA SER A 50 -11.25 11.49 -5.19
C SER A 50 -12.21 11.04 -6.29
N ALA A 51 -11.71 10.80 -7.51
CA ALA A 51 -12.51 10.31 -8.64
C ALA A 51 -13.13 8.93 -8.38
N LEU A 52 -12.44 8.08 -7.60
CA LEU A 52 -12.92 6.77 -7.18
C LEU A 52 -13.89 6.80 -5.97
N ASP A 53 -14.26 7.99 -5.48
CA ASP A 53 -15.02 8.16 -4.23
C ASP A 53 -14.39 7.37 -3.07
N ALA A 54 -13.05 7.38 -3.02
CA ALA A 54 -12.30 6.65 -2.01
C ALA A 54 -12.68 7.18 -0.63
N ARG A 55 -13.28 6.31 0.19
CA ARG A 55 -13.63 6.65 1.57
C ARG A 55 -12.36 6.93 2.36
N SER A 56 -12.43 7.95 3.22
CA SER A 56 -11.38 8.18 4.20
C SER A 56 -11.11 6.92 5.02
N PRO A 57 -9.85 6.64 5.39
CA PRO A 57 -9.53 5.48 6.20
C PRO A 57 -10.33 5.50 7.50
N MET A 58 -11.00 4.38 7.80
CA MET A 58 -11.73 4.19 9.04
C MET A 58 -10.79 3.55 10.05
N PHE A 59 -10.52 4.24 11.15
CA PHE A 59 -9.77 3.70 12.28
C PHE A 59 -10.75 3.09 13.29
N CYS A 60 -10.60 1.79 13.56
CA CYS A 60 -11.35 1.11 14.60
C CYS A 60 -10.47 0.97 15.84
N PHE A 61 -10.84 1.65 16.93
CA PHE A 61 -10.22 1.47 18.24
C PHE A 61 -11.07 0.50 19.06
N SER A 62 -10.50 -0.64 19.43
CA SER A 62 -11.11 -1.56 20.38
C SER A 62 -10.47 -1.39 21.75
N TYR A 63 -11.27 -1.03 22.75
CA TYR A 63 -10.85 -1.00 24.14
C TYR A 63 -11.31 -2.27 24.85
N ILE A 64 -10.39 -3.01 25.44
CA ILE A 64 -10.71 -4.13 26.32
C ILE A 64 -10.92 -3.56 27.73
N ALA A 65 -12.17 -3.50 28.18
CA ALA A 65 -12.48 -3.13 29.55
C ALA A 65 -12.05 -4.28 30.48
N THR A 66 -11.05 -4.05 31.33
CA THR A 66 -10.75 -4.95 32.44
C THR A 66 -11.78 -4.71 33.56
N PRO A 67 -12.28 -5.76 34.22
CA PRO A 67 -13.38 -5.65 35.20
C PRO A 67 -13.06 -4.75 36.41
N ASP A 68 -11.79 -4.46 36.68
CA ASP A 68 -11.35 -3.67 37.85
C ASP A 68 -10.88 -2.24 37.52
N GLY A 69 -11.10 -1.73 36.30
CA GLY A 69 -10.71 -0.35 35.94
C GLY A 69 -9.21 -0.07 36.10
N GLY A 70 -8.38 -1.10 35.97
CA GLY A 70 -6.94 -1.04 36.17
C GLY A 70 -6.25 -0.25 35.05
N LYS A 71 -5.26 0.55 35.45
CA LYS A 71 -4.44 1.43 34.60
C LYS A 71 -4.03 0.72 33.30
N GLU A 72 -4.26 1.42 32.20
CA GLU A 72 -3.88 1.04 30.85
C GLU A 72 -2.39 0.68 30.79
N THR A 73 -2.06 -0.61 30.68
CA THR A 73 -0.80 -1.02 30.09
C THR A 73 -0.96 -0.90 28.58
N PRO A 74 -0.09 -0.14 27.88
CA PRO A 74 -0.04 -0.22 26.43
C PRO A 74 0.15 -1.69 26.06
N LEU A 75 -0.74 -2.24 25.25
CA LEU A 75 -0.45 -3.48 24.56
C LEU A 75 0.71 -3.15 23.61
N ASP A 76 1.85 -3.83 23.77
CA ASP A 76 2.87 -3.87 22.72
C ASP A 76 2.15 -4.34 21.46
N ASP A 77 2.07 -3.45 20.47
CA ASP A 77 1.57 -3.77 19.14
C ASP A 77 2.66 -4.66 18.52
N ASP A 78 2.54 -5.99 18.67
CA ASP A 78 3.35 -7.03 18.02
C ASP A 78 3.13 -7.03 16.49
N ARG A 79 3.17 -5.85 15.87
CA ARG A 79 3.42 -5.72 14.44
C ARG A 79 4.90 -6.03 14.25
N GLU A 80 5.18 -7.27 13.89
CA GLU A 80 6.46 -7.66 13.33
C GLU A 80 6.75 -6.74 12.13
N ASP A 81 7.68 -5.82 12.36
CA ASP A 81 8.32 -4.96 11.37
C ASP A 81 9.13 -5.86 10.43
N GLU A 82 8.65 -6.06 9.21
CA GLU A 82 9.45 -6.69 8.16
C GLU A 82 10.61 -5.76 7.77
N GLY A 83 11.74 -5.94 8.43
CA GLY A 83 13.05 -5.78 7.80
C GLY A 83 13.95 -4.67 8.35
N VAL A 84 14.83 -5.03 9.28
CA VAL A 84 16.17 -4.43 9.35
C VAL A 84 17.17 -5.53 9.01
N GLU A 85 17.71 -5.50 7.79
CA GLU A 85 18.90 -6.28 7.44
C GLU A 85 20.08 -5.76 8.27
N VAL A 86 20.47 -6.51 9.30
CA VAL A 86 21.74 -6.30 9.98
C VAL A 86 22.80 -7.10 9.23
N PRO A 87 23.88 -6.47 8.71
CA PRO A 87 24.95 -7.19 8.03
C PRO A 87 25.57 -8.24 8.95
N THR A 88 25.53 -9.51 8.52
CA THR A 88 26.12 -10.64 9.25
C THR A 88 27.65 -10.52 9.26
N GLU A 89 28.24 -10.17 10.40
CA GLU A 89 29.66 -10.41 10.66
C GLU A 89 29.82 -11.87 11.13
N ALA A 90 30.64 -12.64 10.41
CA ALA A 90 30.84 -14.07 10.66
C ALA A 90 31.51 -14.31 12.04
N PRO A 91 31.10 -15.35 12.80
CA PRO A 91 31.73 -15.65 14.08
C PRO A 91 33.17 -16.17 13.89
N PRO A 92 34.15 -15.72 14.70
CA PRO A 92 35.48 -16.31 14.69
C PRO A 92 35.44 -17.76 15.18
N ALA A 93 36.30 -18.58 14.58
CA ALA A 93 36.41 -20.03 14.79
C ALA A 93 36.68 -20.39 16.27
N LYS A 94 36.04 -21.48 16.72
CA LYS A 94 36.40 -22.16 17.97
C LYS A 94 37.80 -22.73 17.86
N ASP A 95 38.66 -22.43 18.82
CA ASP A 95 39.81 -23.28 19.10
C ASP A 95 39.47 -24.32 20.20
N PRO A 96 40.06 -25.53 20.12
CA PRO A 96 39.74 -26.66 20.98
C PRO A 96 40.48 -26.60 22.33
N GLU A 97 40.02 -27.41 23.30
CA GLU A 97 40.62 -27.60 24.63
C GLU A 97 42.15 -27.83 24.63
#